data_AF-A0A2E5LX05-F1
#
_entry.id   AF-A0A2E5LX05-F1
#
_cell.length_a   1.000
_cell.length_b   1.000
_cell.length_c   1.000
_cell.angle_alpha   90.00
_cell.angle_beta   90.00
_cell.angle_gamma   90.00
#
_symmetry.space_group_name_H-M   'P 1'
#
loop_
_entity.id
_entity.type
_entity.pdbx_description
1 polymer ?
#
loop_
_entity_poly.entity_id
_entity_poly.type
_entity_poly.pdbx_seq_one_letter_code
_entity_poly.pdbx_strand_id
1 'polypeptide(L)'
;MSDQGPLVIKVGGSTLGSADTTFGDIAALERKGARPIVVHGGGAEASRWLEAMGIQSRFVDGLRVTDSSVLPIVVAVLSGLVNKRIVSALNAAGVRAVGISGADGRILECEQRRPELGFVGIPVAVNPEPVIALRVAGFIPVVAPVGFVSTADGDQLVNVNADEAAGWIAQAVNACEIVFLTDVEGVRGENGQVLSELNAFAVRDLRERGVIAGGMIPKTEAALLAASLGVPSHIIDGRIPAALLEREGRGTVFPPEVL
;
A
#
# COMPACT_ATOMS: atom_id res chain seq x y z
N MET A 1 12.63 -21.03 13.30
CA MET A 1 11.78 -20.10 12.53
C MET A 1 11.99 -18.73 13.14
N SER A 2 12.26 -17.69 12.36
CA SER A 2 12.50 -16.35 12.90
C SER A 2 11.27 -15.90 13.69
N ASP A 3 11.51 -15.40 14.90
CA ASP A 3 10.49 -14.91 15.85
C ASP A 3 9.92 -13.54 15.45
N GLN A 4 10.22 -13.08 14.24
CA GLN A 4 9.78 -11.79 13.72
C GLN A 4 8.51 -11.95 12.89
N GLY A 5 7.53 -11.06 13.13
CA GLY A 5 6.32 -10.91 12.32
C GLY A 5 6.64 -10.63 10.84
N PRO A 6 5.64 -10.69 9.95
CA PRO A 6 5.84 -10.40 8.53
C PRO A 6 6.19 -8.93 8.29
N LEU A 7 6.93 -8.66 7.22
CA LEU A 7 7.21 -7.31 6.72
C LEU A 7 6.18 -6.94 5.64
N VAL A 8 5.39 -5.89 5.86
CA VAL A 8 4.48 -5.39 4.81
C VAL A 8 5.19 -4.33 3.98
N ILE A 9 5.13 -4.47 2.65
CA ILE A 9 5.78 -3.56 1.71
C ILE A 9 4.73 -2.99 0.78
N LYS A 10 4.48 -1.69 0.90
CA LYS A 10 3.61 -0.96 0.00
C LYS A 10 4.40 -0.45 -1.19
N VAL A 11 4.23 -1.11 -2.34
CA VAL A 11 4.85 -0.72 -3.62
C VAL A 11 4.00 0.32 -4.35
N GLY A 12 4.61 1.45 -4.70
CA GLY A 12 4.00 2.50 -5.54
C GLY A 12 3.98 2.15 -7.02
N GLY A 13 3.15 2.82 -7.81
CA GLY A 13 3.13 2.65 -9.27
C GLY A 13 4.29 3.34 -9.99
N SER A 14 4.93 4.33 -9.36
CA SER A 14 6.03 5.13 -9.91
C SER A 14 7.42 4.52 -9.69
N THR A 15 7.54 3.41 -8.96
CA THR A 15 8.87 2.89 -8.55
C THR A 15 9.59 2.12 -9.65
N LEU A 16 8.89 1.63 -10.68
CA LEU A 16 9.44 0.73 -11.73
C LEU A 16 10.27 1.45 -12.82
N GLY A 17 11.27 2.22 -12.43
CA GLY A 17 12.28 2.77 -13.34
C GLY A 17 13.30 1.72 -13.80
N SER A 18 14.17 2.07 -14.75
CA SER A 18 15.18 1.14 -15.31
C SER A 18 16.27 0.69 -14.32
N ALA A 19 16.44 1.41 -13.21
CA ALA A 19 17.38 1.08 -12.14
C ALA A 19 16.68 0.52 -10.88
N ASP A 20 15.38 0.23 -10.95
CA ASP A 20 14.60 -0.25 -9.79
C ASP A 20 15.01 -1.68 -9.40
N THR A 21 15.45 -1.85 -8.15
CA THR A 21 15.81 -3.15 -7.56
C THR A 21 14.72 -3.74 -6.69
N THR A 22 13.57 -3.08 -6.54
CA THR A 22 12.50 -3.41 -5.57
C THR A 22 12.19 -4.90 -5.51
N PHE A 23 11.95 -5.55 -6.66
CA PHE A 23 11.61 -6.98 -6.67
C PHE A 23 12.79 -7.89 -6.33
N GLY A 24 14.01 -7.50 -6.70
CA GLY A 24 15.24 -8.19 -6.30
C GLY A 24 15.49 -8.07 -4.80
N ASP A 25 15.20 -6.89 -4.22
CA ASP A 25 15.31 -6.63 -2.80
C ASP A 25 14.27 -7.42 -1.99
N ILE A 26 13.02 -7.45 -2.45
CA ILE A 26 11.96 -8.29 -1.85
C ILE A 26 12.37 -9.77 -1.90
N ALA A 27 12.91 -10.23 -3.03
CA ALA A 27 13.39 -11.61 -3.15
C ALA A 27 14.57 -11.91 -2.23
N ALA A 28 15.48 -10.95 -2.02
CA ALA A 28 16.59 -11.07 -1.08
C ALA A 28 16.11 -11.07 0.37
N LEU A 29 15.12 -10.23 0.72
CA LEU A 29 14.48 -10.21 2.03
C LEU A 29 13.76 -11.53 2.34
N GLU A 30 13.03 -12.10 1.39
CA GLU A 30 12.40 -13.41 1.54
C GLU A 30 13.45 -14.51 1.81
N ARG A 31 14.55 -14.52 1.05
CA ARG A 31 15.66 -15.47 1.27
C ARG A 31 16.35 -15.29 2.62
N LYS A 32 16.36 -14.07 3.17
CA LYS A 32 16.85 -13.75 4.52
C LYS A 32 15.83 -14.06 5.62
N GLY A 33 14.62 -14.50 5.28
CA GLY A 33 13.59 -14.89 6.25
C GLY A 33 12.70 -13.75 6.77
N ALA A 34 12.64 -12.61 6.07
CA ALA A 34 11.83 -11.45 6.46
C ALA A 34 10.32 -11.59 6.20
N ARG A 35 9.90 -12.65 5.49
CA ARG A 35 8.50 -13.00 5.20
C ARG A 35 7.67 -11.83 4.64
N PRO A 36 8.03 -11.28 3.47
CA PRO A 36 7.37 -10.10 2.93
C PRO A 36 5.93 -10.39 2.49
N ILE A 37 5.08 -9.38 2.65
CA ILE A 37 3.74 -9.28 2.08
C ILE A 37 3.71 -7.98 1.28
N VAL A 38 3.27 -8.04 0.02
CA VAL A 38 3.26 -6.87 -0.86
C VAL A 38 1.85 -6.35 -1.00
N VAL A 39 1.65 -5.06 -0.79
CA VAL A 39 0.44 -4.34 -1.19
C VAL A 39 0.84 -3.37 -2.28
N HIS A 40 0.06 -3.23 -3.35
CA HIS A 40 0.47 -2.39 -4.48
C HIS A 40 -0.52 -1.27 -4.81
N GLY A 41 -0.02 -0.18 -5.38
CA GLY A 41 -0.84 0.82 -6.04
C GLY A 41 -1.03 0.51 -7.52
N GLY A 42 -1.49 1.49 -8.29
CA GLY A 42 -1.61 1.37 -9.75
C GLY A 42 -2.37 2.52 -10.40
N GLY A 43 -2.40 3.68 -9.73
CA GLY A 43 -3.24 4.81 -10.14
C GLY A 43 -2.94 5.29 -11.55
N ALA A 44 -1.66 5.41 -11.93
CA ALA A 44 -1.25 5.83 -13.27
C ALA A 44 -1.74 4.85 -14.36
N GLU A 45 -1.61 3.54 -14.12
CA GLU A 45 -2.04 2.52 -15.08
C GLU A 45 -3.57 2.49 -15.19
N ALA A 46 -4.29 2.64 -14.07
CA ALA A 46 -5.75 2.78 -14.09
C ALA A 46 -6.20 4.01 -14.89
N SER A 47 -5.53 5.17 -14.70
CA SER A 47 -5.82 6.37 -15.50
C SER A 47 -5.59 6.14 -16.99
N ARG A 48 -4.48 5.48 -17.37
CA ARG A 48 -4.16 5.16 -18.77
C ARG A 48 -5.23 4.30 -19.44
N TRP A 49 -5.77 3.31 -18.74
CA TRP A 49 -6.82 2.44 -19.27
C TRP A 49 -8.19 3.13 -19.31
N LEU A 50 -8.51 3.98 -18.33
CA LEU A 50 -9.72 4.81 -18.37
C LEU A 50 -9.69 5.75 -19.59
N GLU A 51 -8.57 6.42 -19.82
CA GLU A 51 -8.36 7.30 -20.98
C GLU A 51 -8.47 6.52 -22.31
N ALA A 52 -7.87 5.34 -22.39
CA ALA A 52 -7.98 4.47 -23.56
C ALA A 52 -9.44 4.04 -23.87
N MET A 53 -10.32 4.06 -22.86
CA MET A 53 -11.76 3.81 -23.00
C MET A 53 -12.59 5.10 -23.13
N GLY A 54 -11.96 6.27 -23.26
CA GLY A 54 -12.63 7.55 -23.38
C GLY A 54 -13.23 8.08 -22.07
N ILE A 55 -12.82 7.55 -20.92
CA ILE A 55 -13.31 7.96 -19.59
C ILE A 55 -12.26 8.86 -18.93
N GLN A 56 -12.62 10.11 -18.65
CA GLN A 56 -11.73 11.05 -17.98
C GLN A 56 -11.63 10.74 -16.48
N SER A 57 -10.39 10.64 -15.97
CA SER A 57 -10.15 10.45 -14.54
C SER A 57 -10.47 11.72 -13.74
N ARG A 58 -11.25 11.58 -12.67
CA ARG A 58 -11.52 12.66 -11.68
C ARG A 58 -10.99 12.27 -10.31
N PHE A 59 -10.39 13.24 -9.61
CA PHE A 59 -9.87 13.07 -8.25
C PHE A 59 -10.44 14.12 -7.31
N VAL A 60 -10.71 13.72 -6.06
CA VAL A 60 -11.13 14.58 -4.96
C VAL A 60 -10.31 14.17 -3.73
N ASP A 61 -9.59 15.11 -3.13
CA ASP A 61 -8.70 14.87 -1.99
C ASP A 61 -7.67 13.74 -2.22
N GLY A 62 -7.17 13.61 -3.46
CA GLY A 62 -6.23 12.55 -3.85
C GLY A 62 -6.87 11.18 -4.08
N LEU A 63 -8.18 11.02 -3.86
CA LEU A 63 -8.92 9.79 -4.13
C LEU A 63 -9.57 9.85 -5.50
N ARG A 64 -9.49 8.75 -6.26
CA ARG A 64 -10.16 8.64 -7.57
C ARG A 64 -11.66 8.49 -7.35
N VAL A 65 -12.44 9.39 -7.92
CA VAL A 65 -13.89 9.25 -7.98
C VAL A 65 -14.20 8.03 -8.85
N THR A 66 -14.91 7.07 -8.27
CA THR A 66 -15.08 5.73 -8.84
C THR A 66 -16.57 5.46 -8.98
N ASP A 67 -17.18 5.85 -10.10
CA ASP A 67 -18.57 5.49 -10.39
C ASP A 67 -18.69 4.09 -11.02
N SER A 68 -19.90 3.72 -11.45
CA SER A 68 -20.21 2.39 -12.01
C SER A 68 -19.51 2.10 -13.34
N SER A 69 -19.11 3.15 -14.07
CA SER A 69 -18.33 3.02 -15.30
C SER A 69 -16.83 2.88 -15.00
N VAL A 70 -16.35 3.52 -13.94
CA VAL A 70 -14.93 3.51 -13.54
C VAL A 70 -14.55 2.24 -12.78
N LEU A 71 -15.42 1.75 -11.88
CA LEU A 71 -15.10 0.64 -10.97
C LEU A 71 -14.63 -0.62 -11.70
N PRO A 72 -15.32 -1.15 -12.75
CA PRO A 72 -14.89 -2.39 -13.41
C PRO A 72 -13.49 -2.29 -14.00
N ILE A 73 -13.14 -1.13 -14.55
CA ILE A 73 -11.82 -0.87 -15.15
C ILE A 73 -10.76 -0.82 -14.06
N VAL A 74 -11.02 -0.11 -12.96
CA VAL A 74 -10.10 -0.04 -11.82
C VAL A 74 -9.85 -1.44 -11.26
N VAL A 75 -10.89 -2.25 -11.04
CA VAL A 75 -10.76 -3.62 -10.54
C VAL A 75 -9.93 -4.48 -11.50
N ALA A 76 -10.24 -4.46 -12.80
CA ALA A 76 -9.53 -5.25 -13.80
C ALA A 76 -8.05 -4.86 -13.92
N VAL A 77 -7.75 -3.56 -13.90
CA VAL A 77 -6.39 -3.05 -14.05
C VAL A 77 -5.56 -3.32 -12.79
N LEU A 78 -6.11 -3.06 -11.61
CA LEU A 78 -5.38 -3.27 -10.36
C LEU A 78 -5.20 -4.76 -10.08
N SER A 79 -6.28 -5.55 -10.01
CA SER A 79 -6.23 -6.97 -9.64
C SER A 79 -5.75 -7.88 -10.77
N GLY A 80 -5.90 -7.47 -12.02
CA GLY A 80 -5.42 -8.19 -13.19
C GLY A 80 -4.05 -7.70 -13.64
N LEU A 81 -4.00 -6.55 -14.31
CA LEU A 81 -2.77 -6.16 -15.01
C LEU A 81 -1.60 -5.82 -14.08
N VAL A 82 -1.80 -4.89 -13.14
CA VAL A 82 -0.73 -4.42 -12.25
C VAL A 82 -0.29 -5.54 -11.31
N ASN A 83 -1.26 -6.20 -10.66
CA ASN A 83 -1.00 -7.31 -9.75
C ASN A 83 -0.18 -8.42 -10.42
N LYS A 84 -0.58 -8.88 -11.63
CA LYS A 84 0.13 -9.98 -12.30
C LYS A 84 1.50 -9.57 -12.84
N ARG A 85 1.72 -8.30 -13.18
CA ARG A 85 3.07 -7.79 -13.50
C ARG A 85 4.01 -7.89 -12.31
N ILE A 86 3.56 -7.49 -11.11
CA ILE A 86 4.35 -7.59 -9.88
C ILE A 86 4.63 -9.07 -9.54
N VAL A 87 3.61 -9.93 -9.59
CA VAL A 87 3.77 -11.37 -9.36
C VAL A 87 4.78 -11.98 -10.34
N SER A 88 4.67 -11.64 -11.63
CA SER A 88 5.60 -12.13 -12.65
C SER A 88 7.04 -11.68 -12.38
N ALA A 89 7.23 -10.43 -11.95
CA ALA A 89 8.56 -9.90 -11.66
C ALA A 89 9.19 -10.54 -10.41
N LEU A 90 8.41 -10.76 -9.34
CA LEU A 90 8.86 -11.48 -8.15
C LEU A 90 9.20 -12.94 -8.48
N ASN A 91 8.39 -13.61 -9.30
CA ASN A 91 8.68 -14.97 -9.76
C ASN A 91 9.97 -15.03 -10.60
N ALA A 92 10.18 -14.05 -11.48
CA ALA A 92 11.43 -13.93 -12.24
C ALA A 92 12.65 -13.65 -11.34
N ALA A 93 12.46 -13.00 -10.18
CA ALA A 93 13.49 -12.79 -9.17
C ALA A 93 13.76 -14.04 -8.30
N GLY A 94 13.15 -15.19 -8.60
CA GLY A 94 13.45 -16.48 -7.98
C GLY A 94 12.70 -16.77 -6.68
N VAL A 95 11.63 -16.04 -6.38
CA VAL A 95 10.73 -16.31 -5.24
C VAL A 95 9.35 -16.72 -5.74
N ARG A 96 8.49 -17.23 -4.84
CA ARG A 96 7.15 -17.69 -5.22
C ARG A 96 6.13 -16.65 -4.80
N ALA A 97 5.51 -15.95 -5.75
CA ALA A 97 4.49 -14.93 -5.47
C ALA A 97 3.10 -15.37 -5.95
N VAL A 98 2.07 -15.03 -5.19
CA VAL A 98 0.66 -15.24 -5.55
C VAL A 98 -0.08 -13.93 -5.41
N GLY A 99 -0.80 -13.57 -6.47
CA GLY A 99 -1.54 -12.33 -6.55
C GLY A 99 -3.01 -12.50 -6.20
N ILE A 100 -3.48 -11.70 -5.24
CA ILE A 100 -4.85 -11.63 -4.73
C ILE A 100 -5.29 -10.17 -4.62
N SER A 101 -6.55 -9.94 -4.26
CA SER A 101 -7.14 -8.65 -3.94
C SER A 101 -7.77 -8.69 -2.54
N GLY A 102 -8.11 -7.53 -2.00
CA GLY A 102 -8.85 -7.45 -0.74
C GLY A 102 -10.23 -8.15 -0.77
N ALA A 103 -10.81 -8.40 -1.94
CA ALA A 103 -12.06 -9.15 -2.07
C ALA A 103 -11.88 -10.67 -1.91
N ASP A 104 -10.70 -11.20 -2.25
CA ASP A 104 -10.45 -12.64 -2.23
C ASP A 104 -10.46 -13.16 -0.79
N GLY A 105 -11.30 -14.16 -0.48
CA GLY A 105 -11.45 -14.66 0.89
C GLY A 105 -11.92 -13.60 1.89
N ARG A 106 -12.54 -12.52 1.41
CA ARG A 106 -13.05 -11.39 2.22
C ARG A 106 -11.96 -10.72 3.06
N ILE A 107 -10.75 -10.53 2.49
CA ILE A 107 -9.60 -9.92 3.19
C ILE A 107 -9.88 -8.50 3.68
N LEU A 108 -10.53 -7.64 2.89
CA LEU A 108 -10.62 -6.21 3.15
C LEU A 108 -12.08 -5.75 3.11
N GLU A 109 -12.71 -5.77 4.28
CA GLU A 109 -14.06 -5.23 4.48
C GLU A 109 -13.99 -3.72 4.64
N CYS A 110 -14.92 -3.03 3.97
CA CYS A 110 -14.95 -1.59 3.89
C CYS A 110 -16.36 -1.06 4.15
N GLU A 111 -16.42 0.22 4.49
CA GLU A 111 -17.61 1.05 4.35
C GLU A 111 -17.45 2.00 3.16
N GLN A 112 -18.56 2.53 2.64
CA GLN A 112 -18.50 3.59 1.63
C GLN A 112 -17.89 4.85 2.26
N ARG A 113 -16.79 5.35 1.68
CA ARG A 113 -16.07 6.52 2.22
C ARG A 113 -16.97 7.75 2.25
N ARG A 114 -17.51 8.14 1.08
CA ARG A 114 -18.41 9.28 0.87
C ARG A 114 -19.26 9.07 -0.40
N PRO A 115 -20.55 9.45 -0.41
CA PRO A 115 -21.41 9.27 -1.59
C PRO A 115 -20.86 9.90 -2.88
N GLU A 116 -20.26 11.08 -2.81
CA GLU A 116 -19.73 11.82 -3.96
C GLU A 116 -18.47 11.20 -4.61
N LEU A 117 -17.83 10.25 -3.92
CA LEU A 117 -16.71 9.48 -4.43
C LEU A 117 -17.17 8.21 -5.18
N GLY A 118 -18.44 7.83 -5.06
CA GLY A 118 -18.99 6.59 -5.62
C GLY A 118 -18.53 5.35 -4.84
N PHE A 119 -18.02 4.35 -5.56
CA PHE A 119 -17.52 3.07 -5.06
C PHE A 119 -16.08 3.18 -4.53
N VAL A 120 -15.85 4.15 -3.64
CA VAL A 120 -14.60 4.29 -2.89
C VAL A 120 -14.83 3.83 -1.46
N GLY A 121 -14.02 2.86 -1.01
CA GLY A 121 -14.13 2.26 0.30
C GLY A 121 -13.11 2.81 1.30
N ILE A 122 -13.49 2.82 2.58
CA ILE A 122 -12.56 2.92 3.70
C ILE A 122 -12.51 1.56 4.42
N PRO A 123 -11.33 0.97 4.67
CA PRO A 123 -11.25 -0.27 5.43
C PRO A 123 -11.80 -0.11 6.84
N VAL A 124 -12.54 -1.10 7.31
CA VAL A 124 -13.08 -1.16 8.68
C VAL A 124 -12.76 -2.47 9.38
N ALA A 125 -12.48 -3.53 8.62
CA ALA A 125 -12.02 -4.82 9.14
C ALA A 125 -11.14 -5.54 8.10
N VAL A 126 -10.24 -6.39 8.59
CA VAL A 126 -9.40 -7.23 7.74
C VAL A 126 -9.49 -8.68 8.19
N ASN A 127 -9.78 -9.59 7.26
CA ASN A 127 -9.58 -11.02 7.45
C ASN A 127 -8.14 -11.39 7.02
N PRO A 128 -7.22 -11.66 7.95
CA PRO A 128 -5.83 -11.94 7.60
C PRO A 128 -5.64 -13.40 7.13
N GLU A 129 -6.62 -14.29 7.31
CA GLU A 129 -6.45 -15.73 7.08
C GLU A 129 -5.93 -16.07 5.68
N PRO A 130 -6.48 -15.51 4.56
CA PRO A 130 -5.97 -15.86 3.24
C PRO A 130 -4.51 -15.42 3.02
N VAL A 131 -4.14 -14.25 3.56
CA VAL A 131 -2.77 -13.72 3.49
C VAL A 131 -1.81 -14.58 4.30
N ILE A 132 -2.21 -14.97 5.52
CA ILE A 132 -1.43 -15.85 6.40
C ILE A 132 -1.29 -17.23 5.79
N ALA A 133 -2.36 -17.80 5.23
CA ALA A 133 -2.34 -19.13 4.61
C ALA A 133 -1.33 -19.19 3.44
N LEU A 134 -1.31 -18.17 2.58
CA LEU A 134 -0.31 -18.06 1.51
C LEU A 134 1.11 -17.95 2.08
N ARG A 135 1.33 -17.17 3.14
CA ARG A 135 2.65 -17.09 3.81
C ARG A 135 3.07 -18.43 4.41
N VAL A 136 2.16 -19.16 5.04
CA VAL A 136 2.43 -20.49 5.62
C VAL A 136 2.80 -21.50 4.52
N ALA A 137 2.14 -21.43 3.37
CA ALA A 137 2.50 -22.23 2.18
C ALA A 137 3.81 -21.77 1.50
N GLY A 138 4.40 -20.67 1.98
CA GLY A 138 5.67 -20.10 1.50
C GLY A 138 5.55 -19.33 0.18
N PHE A 139 4.39 -18.72 -0.08
CA PHE A 139 4.18 -17.76 -1.16
C PHE A 139 4.22 -16.33 -0.61
N ILE A 140 4.77 -15.38 -1.36
CA ILE A 140 4.66 -13.94 -1.12
C ILE A 140 3.28 -13.48 -1.64
N PRO A 141 2.35 -13.05 -0.76
CA PRO A 141 1.06 -12.52 -1.17
C PRO A 141 1.28 -11.13 -1.78
N VAL A 142 0.67 -10.90 -2.93
CA VAL A 142 0.64 -9.59 -3.60
C VAL A 142 -0.81 -9.14 -3.65
N VAL A 143 -1.17 -8.18 -2.80
CA VAL A 143 -2.55 -7.76 -2.56
C VAL A 143 -2.87 -6.48 -3.35
N ALA A 144 -3.88 -6.55 -4.20
CA ALA A 144 -4.47 -5.40 -4.88
C ALA A 144 -5.48 -4.67 -3.95
N PRO A 145 -5.53 -3.32 -3.98
CA PRO A 145 -6.32 -2.51 -3.06
C PRO A 145 -7.78 -2.37 -3.54
N VAL A 146 -8.44 -3.52 -3.69
CA VAL A 146 -9.87 -3.64 -4.00
C VAL A 146 -10.50 -4.38 -2.84
N GLY A 147 -11.39 -3.71 -2.12
CA GLY A 147 -12.13 -4.29 -1.00
C GLY A 147 -13.58 -4.57 -1.37
N PHE A 148 -14.39 -4.84 -0.35
CA PHE A 148 -15.83 -5.00 -0.52
C PHE A 148 -16.62 -4.31 0.60
N VAL A 149 -17.85 -3.93 0.29
CA VAL A 149 -18.86 -3.48 1.26
C VAL A 149 -19.95 -4.55 1.28
N SER A 150 -20.26 -5.08 2.46
CA SER A 150 -21.37 -6.03 2.64
C SER A 150 -22.71 -5.31 2.45
N THR A 151 -23.56 -5.76 1.52
CA THR A 151 -24.91 -5.21 1.30
C THR A 151 -25.99 -6.30 1.42
N ALA A 152 -27.26 -5.91 1.43
CA ALA A 152 -28.39 -6.85 1.47
C ALA A 152 -28.41 -7.79 0.24
N ASP A 153 -27.90 -7.33 -0.90
CA ASP A 153 -27.90 -8.06 -2.17
C ASP A 153 -26.56 -8.81 -2.43
N GLY A 154 -25.64 -8.77 -1.48
CA GLY A 154 -24.30 -9.36 -1.56
C GLY A 154 -23.17 -8.34 -1.43
N ASP A 155 -21.94 -8.77 -1.70
CA ASP A 155 -20.76 -7.92 -1.58
C ASP A 155 -20.61 -6.99 -2.80
N GLN A 156 -20.50 -5.68 -2.55
CA GLN A 156 -20.17 -4.67 -3.56
C GLN A 156 -18.68 -4.35 -3.52
N LEU A 157 -17.97 -4.56 -4.63
CA LEU A 157 -16.57 -4.19 -4.74
C LEU A 157 -16.37 -2.68 -4.62
N VAL A 158 -15.27 -2.27 -3.99
CA VAL A 158 -14.89 -0.87 -3.85
C VAL A 158 -13.40 -0.67 -4.11
N ASN A 159 -13.07 0.48 -4.68
CA ASN A 159 -11.70 0.96 -4.84
C ASN A 159 -11.20 1.51 -3.50
N VAL A 160 -10.02 1.09 -3.05
CA VAL A 160 -9.46 1.49 -1.75
C VAL A 160 -8.13 2.19 -1.96
N ASN A 161 -7.82 3.19 -1.12
CA ASN A 161 -6.48 3.77 -1.12
C ASN A 161 -5.46 2.68 -0.73
N ALA A 162 -4.42 2.52 -1.56
CA ALA A 162 -3.47 1.45 -1.40
C ALA A 162 -2.54 1.59 -0.18
N ASP A 163 -2.31 2.82 0.29
CA ASP A 163 -1.53 3.10 1.48
C ASP A 163 -2.39 2.79 2.74
N GLU A 164 -3.67 3.20 2.75
CA GLU A 164 -4.63 2.81 3.82
C GLU A 164 -4.81 1.29 3.91
N ALA A 165 -5.03 0.61 2.76
CA ALA A 165 -5.15 -0.84 2.71
C ALA A 165 -3.90 -1.53 3.27
N ALA A 166 -2.70 -1.02 2.97
CA ALA A 166 -1.46 -1.60 3.48
C ALA A 166 -1.34 -1.47 5.00
N GLY A 167 -1.68 -0.31 5.56
CA GLY A 167 -1.67 -0.10 7.02
C GLY A 167 -2.61 -1.05 7.77
N TRP A 168 -3.85 -1.19 7.29
CA TRP A 168 -4.82 -2.13 7.87
C TRP A 168 -4.39 -3.60 7.74
N ILE A 169 -3.85 -3.99 6.58
CA ILE A 169 -3.32 -5.34 6.40
C ILE A 169 -2.14 -5.59 7.35
N ALA A 170 -1.23 -4.63 7.50
CA ALA A 170 -0.07 -4.75 8.38
C ALA A 170 -0.46 -4.96 9.85
N GLN A 171 -1.44 -4.23 10.36
CA GLN A 171 -2.00 -4.48 11.68
C GLN A 171 -2.56 -5.91 11.76
N ALA A 172 -3.44 -6.30 10.85
CA ALA A 172 -4.18 -7.55 10.95
C ALA A 172 -3.28 -8.80 10.88
N VAL A 173 -2.14 -8.71 10.20
CA VAL A 173 -1.14 -9.78 10.13
C VAL A 173 -0.08 -9.71 11.23
N ASN A 174 -0.21 -8.78 12.18
CA ASN A 174 0.79 -8.46 13.22
C ASN A 174 2.18 -8.26 12.62
N ALA A 175 2.28 -7.39 11.62
CA ALA A 175 3.52 -7.09 10.95
C ALA A 175 4.56 -6.54 11.93
N CYS A 176 5.82 -6.92 11.75
CA CYS A 176 6.92 -6.34 12.53
C CYS A 176 7.23 -4.91 12.09
N GLU A 177 6.90 -4.58 10.85
CA GLU A 177 7.19 -3.30 10.20
C GLU A 177 6.33 -3.18 8.93
N ILE A 178 5.97 -1.94 8.57
CA ILE A 178 5.46 -1.60 7.24
C ILE A 178 6.33 -0.55 6.55
N VAL A 179 6.67 -0.79 5.28
CA VAL A 179 7.46 0.14 4.46
C VAL A 179 6.64 0.64 3.29
N PHE A 180 6.45 1.96 3.20
CA PHE A 180 5.85 2.66 2.07
C PHE A 180 6.94 3.11 1.10
N LEU A 181 7.05 2.41 -0.03
CA LEU A 181 7.92 2.81 -1.13
C LEU A 181 7.25 3.92 -1.95
N THR A 182 7.94 5.05 -2.06
CA THR A 182 7.48 6.21 -2.80
C THR A 182 8.58 6.74 -3.73
N ASP A 183 8.27 7.77 -4.51
CA ASP A 183 9.17 8.47 -5.42
C ASP A 183 9.76 9.76 -4.81
N VAL A 184 9.83 9.83 -3.49
CA VAL A 184 10.44 10.92 -2.73
C VAL A 184 11.29 10.35 -1.59
N GLU A 185 12.31 11.10 -1.18
CA GLU A 185 13.28 10.69 -0.14
C GLU A 185 12.64 10.38 1.22
N GLY A 186 11.51 11.00 1.53
CA GLY A 186 10.79 10.91 2.79
C GLY A 186 9.88 12.12 2.95
N VAL A 187 9.44 12.40 4.18
CA VAL A 187 8.72 13.63 4.52
C VAL A 187 9.72 14.76 4.69
N ARG A 188 9.61 15.81 3.88
CA ARG A 188 10.46 16.99 3.98
C ARG A 188 9.87 18.00 4.97
N GLY A 189 10.72 18.59 5.80
CA GLY A 189 10.36 19.75 6.62
C GLY A 189 10.40 21.06 5.84
N GLU A 190 10.11 22.17 6.50
CA GLU A 190 10.13 23.52 5.90
C GLU A 190 11.49 23.90 5.29
N ASN A 191 12.58 23.40 5.87
CA ASN A 191 13.94 23.60 5.38
C ASN A 191 14.29 22.73 4.15
N GLY A 192 13.32 21.96 3.64
CA GLY A 192 13.50 21.02 2.52
C GLY A 192 14.27 19.74 2.87
N GLN A 193 14.74 19.59 4.11
CA GLN A 193 15.45 18.39 4.57
C GLN A 193 14.46 17.29 4.94
N VAL A 194 14.86 16.03 4.75
CA VAL A 194 14.07 14.87 5.18
C VAL A 194 14.07 14.81 6.70
N LEU A 195 12.88 14.67 7.28
CA LEU A 195 12.69 14.44 8.70
C LEU A 195 12.87 12.95 8.97
N SER A 196 13.81 12.60 9.85
CA SER A 196 14.13 11.20 10.14
C SER A 196 13.03 10.47 10.91
N GLU A 197 12.29 11.20 11.75
CA GLU A 197 11.25 10.66 12.60
C GLU A 197 10.07 11.63 12.70
N LEU A 198 8.84 11.10 12.66
CA LEU A 198 7.61 11.86 12.84
C LEU A 198 6.59 11.10 13.69
N ASN A 199 5.92 11.82 14.58
CA ASN A 199 4.76 11.33 15.33
C ASN A 199 3.48 12.09 14.91
N ALA A 200 2.33 11.69 15.48
CA ALA A 200 1.04 12.27 15.12
C ALA A 200 0.97 13.79 15.33
N PHE A 201 1.63 14.30 16.37
CA PHE A 201 1.68 15.74 16.65
C PHE A 201 2.46 16.49 15.56
N ALA A 202 3.68 16.04 15.23
CA ALA A 202 4.53 16.68 14.23
C ALA A 202 3.90 16.66 12.84
N VAL A 203 3.25 15.56 12.45
CA VAL A 203 2.52 15.48 11.18
C VAL A 203 1.36 16.47 11.14
N ARG A 204 0.58 16.57 12.22
CA ARG A 204 -0.56 17.49 12.30
C ARG A 204 -0.11 18.93 12.14
N ASP A 205 0.93 19.32 12.89
CA ASP A 205 1.50 20.67 12.82
C ASP A 205 2.09 20.99 11.44
N LEU A 206 2.84 20.07 10.82
CA LEU A 206 3.36 20.24 9.46
C LEU A 206 2.25 20.32 8.40
N ARG A 207 1.14 19.62 8.60
CA ARG A 207 -0.03 19.70 7.73
C ARG A 207 -0.76 21.03 7.87
N GLU A 208 -0.98 21.50 9.10
CA GLU A 208 -1.61 22.80 9.37
C GLU A 208 -0.79 23.96 8.78
N ARG A 209 0.55 23.84 8.80
CA ARG A 209 1.48 24.78 8.16
C ARG A 209 1.58 24.62 6.63
N GLY A 210 0.91 23.64 6.04
CA GLY A 210 0.91 23.38 4.59
C GLY A 210 2.20 22.74 4.05
N VAL A 211 3.09 22.27 4.91
CA VAL A 211 4.35 21.59 4.53
C VAL A 211 4.07 20.20 3.99
N ILE A 212 3.22 19.44 4.69
CA ILE A 212 2.68 18.17 4.19
C ILE A 212 1.44 18.47 3.35
N ALA A 213 1.55 18.24 2.05
CA ALA A 213 0.49 18.55 1.08
C ALA A 213 0.32 17.45 0.02
N GLY A 214 -0.81 17.51 -0.70
CA GLY A 214 -1.12 16.62 -1.82
C GLY A 214 -1.08 15.15 -1.42
N GLY A 215 -0.41 14.33 -2.24
CA GLY A 215 -0.30 12.88 -2.01
C GLY A 215 0.50 12.47 -0.76
N MET A 216 1.22 13.40 -0.11
CA MET A 216 1.93 13.09 1.14
C MET A 216 0.98 13.01 2.34
N ILE A 217 -0.14 13.74 2.32
CA ILE A 217 -1.15 13.68 3.38
C ILE A 217 -1.62 12.23 3.62
N PRO A 218 -2.22 11.53 2.64
CA PRO A 218 -2.71 10.17 2.86
C PRO A 218 -1.58 9.18 3.19
N LYS A 219 -0.33 9.43 2.77
CA LYS A 219 0.83 8.59 3.14
C LYS A 219 1.19 8.73 4.61
N THR A 220 1.30 9.96 5.09
CA THR A 220 1.59 10.23 6.51
C THR A 220 0.44 9.77 7.39
N GLU A 221 -0.81 9.90 6.95
CA GLU A 221 -1.97 9.38 7.68
C GLU A 221 -1.95 7.84 7.76
N ALA A 222 -1.64 7.15 6.66
CA ALA A 222 -1.51 5.69 6.66
C ALA A 222 -0.33 5.19 7.52
N ALA A 223 0.81 5.91 7.49
CA ALA A 223 1.98 5.61 8.29
C ALA A 223 1.70 5.79 9.80
N LEU A 224 1.02 6.88 10.16
CA LEU A 224 0.55 7.12 11.53
C LEU A 224 -0.49 6.10 11.99
N LEU A 225 -1.41 5.72 11.11
CA LEU A 225 -2.39 4.68 11.43
C LEU A 225 -1.69 3.35 11.75
N ALA A 226 -0.71 2.94 10.95
CA ALA A 226 0.06 1.74 11.27
C ALA A 226 0.79 1.87 12.63
N ALA A 227 1.42 3.02 12.87
CA ALA A 227 2.14 3.31 14.10
C ALA A 227 1.25 3.32 15.35
N SER A 228 0.05 3.91 15.28
CA SER A 228 -0.93 3.90 16.39
C SER A 228 -1.51 2.52 16.66
N LEU A 229 -1.43 1.63 15.68
CA LEU A 229 -1.80 0.21 15.78
C LEU A 229 -0.61 -0.68 16.22
N GLY A 230 0.50 -0.07 16.65
CA GLY A 230 1.68 -0.77 17.19
C GLY A 230 2.65 -1.30 16.13
N VAL A 231 2.46 -0.97 14.85
CA VAL A 231 3.35 -1.39 13.76
C VAL A 231 4.27 -0.22 13.36
N PRO A 232 5.60 -0.29 13.60
CA PRO A 232 6.54 0.70 13.11
C PRO A 232 6.40 0.90 11.59
N SER A 233 6.40 2.14 11.12
CA SER A 233 6.27 2.41 9.69
C SER A 233 7.35 3.33 9.13
N HIS A 234 7.69 3.12 7.85
CA HIS A 234 8.76 3.82 7.15
C HIS A 234 8.25 4.36 5.82
N ILE A 235 8.55 5.62 5.50
CA ILE A 235 8.38 6.17 4.14
C ILE A 235 9.76 6.37 3.55
N ILE A 236 10.08 5.65 2.48
CA ILE A 236 11.41 5.67 1.83
C ILE A 236 11.31 5.79 0.31
N ASP A 237 12.39 6.28 -0.30
CA ASP A 237 12.52 6.39 -1.76
C ASP A 237 12.84 5.05 -2.41
N GLY A 238 11.85 4.48 -3.11
CA GLY A 238 11.99 3.24 -3.84
C GLY A 238 12.78 3.35 -5.14
N ARG A 239 13.17 4.56 -5.58
CA ARG A 239 13.97 4.76 -6.79
C ARG A 239 15.45 4.50 -6.56
N ILE A 240 15.88 4.48 -5.29
CA ILE A 240 17.27 4.24 -4.92
C ILE A 240 17.51 2.72 -4.93
N PRO A 241 18.56 2.22 -5.60
CA PRO A 241 18.92 0.82 -5.52
C PRO A 241 19.10 0.34 -4.07
N ALA A 242 18.71 -0.90 -3.82
CA ALA A 242 18.74 -1.55 -2.52
C ALA A 242 17.93 -0.83 -1.42
N ALA A 243 16.98 0.05 -1.76
CA ALA A 243 16.23 0.86 -0.79
C ALA A 243 15.60 0.03 0.34
N LEU A 244 15.03 -1.14 0.02
CA LEU A 244 14.42 -2.02 1.02
C LEU A 244 15.45 -2.76 1.89
N LEU A 245 16.61 -3.10 1.33
CA LEU A 245 17.68 -3.80 2.03
C LEU A 245 18.46 -2.86 2.96
N GLU A 246 18.56 -1.59 2.59
CA GLU A 246 19.30 -0.55 3.32
C GLU A 246 18.35 0.51 3.93
N ARG A 247 17.11 0.10 4.25
CA ARG A 247 16.06 1.02 4.73
C ARG A 247 16.35 1.65 6.10
N GLU A 248 17.18 1.00 6.92
CA GLU A 248 17.56 1.54 8.23
C GLU A 248 18.30 2.87 8.07
N GLY A 249 17.82 3.91 8.77
CA GLY A 249 18.39 5.26 8.69
C GLY A 249 18.07 6.02 7.39
N ARG A 250 17.19 5.50 6.54
CA ARG A 250 16.71 6.18 5.33
C ARG A 250 15.27 6.67 5.49
N GLY A 251 14.99 7.82 4.86
CA GLY A 251 13.65 8.40 4.81
C GLY A 251 13.11 8.83 6.16
N THR A 252 11.81 8.62 6.36
CA THR A 252 11.10 9.05 7.57
C THR A 252 10.49 7.85 8.27
N VAL A 253 10.77 7.72 9.56
CA VAL A 253 10.25 6.68 10.45
C VAL A 253 9.08 7.24 11.27
N PHE A 254 8.08 6.41 11.50
CA PHE A 254 6.99 6.67 12.43
C PHE A 254 7.04 5.56 13.49
N PRO A 255 7.55 5.87 14.69
CA PRO A 255 7.69 4.87 15.74
C PRO A 255 6.30 4.47 16.24
N PRO A 256 6.14 3.23 16.75
CA PRO A 256 4.88 2.80 17.33
C PRO A 256 4.54 3.68 18.54
N GLU A 257 3.28 4.06 18.67
CA GLU A 257 2.84 4.78 19.88
C GLU A 257 2.83 3.80 21.06
N VAL A 258 3.49 4.18 22.15
CA VAL A 258 3.42 3.41 23.41
C VAL A 258 2.05 3.71 24.02
N LEU A 259 1.14 2.75 23.95
CA LEU A 259 -0.14 2.78 24.68
C LEU A 259 0.07 2.71 26.20
#